data_AF-A0A8T5YMD0-F1
#
_entry.id   AF-A0A8T5YMD0-F1
#
_cell.length_a   1.000
_cell.length_b   1.000
_cell.length_c   1.000
_cell.angle_alpha   90.00
_cell.angle_beta   90.00
_cell.angle_gamma   90.00
#
_symmetry.space_group_name_H-M   'P 1'
#
loop_
_entity.id
_entity.type
_entity.pdbx_description
1 polymer ?
#
loop_
_entity_poly.entity_id
_entity_poly.type
_entity_poly.pdbx_seq_one_letter_code
_entity_poly.pdbx_strand_id
1 'polypeptide(L)'
;MGNNLLSAKATLPVYDRNNLAPRIVHLGFGAFHRAHQGVYADILATEHFSDWGYYEVNLIGGEQQIADLQQQDNLYTVAEMSADAWTV
;
A
#
# COMPACT_ATOMS: atom_id res chain seq x y z
N MET A 1 -6.71 6.60 18.10
CA MET A 1 -5.92 7.72 17.55
C MET A 1 -6.06 7.65 16.04
N GLY A 2 -6.27 8.78 15.35
CA GLY A 2 -6.41 8.75 13.88
C GLY A 2 -5.14 8.25 13.21
N ASN A 3 -5.27 7.56 12.07
CA ASN A 3 -4.13 7.10 11.29
C ASN A 3 -3.33 8.31 10.77
N ASN A 4 -2.11 8.52 11.27
CA ASN A 4 -1.30 9.69 10.96
C ASN A 4 -0.86 9.74 9.48
N LEU A 5 -0.85 8.60 8.78
CA LEU A 5 -0.51 8.53 7.36
C LEU A 5 -1.47 9.36 6.49
N LEU A 6 -2.71 9.54 6.92
CA LEU A 6 -3.70 10.37 6.22
C LEU A 6 -3.43 11.88 6.31
N SER A 7 -2.41 12.28 7.09
CA SER A 7 -1.94 13.68 7.18
C SER A 7 -0.57 13.89 6.55
N ALA A 8 0.00 12.87 5.92
CA ALA A 8 1.27 12.97 5.22
C ALA A 8 1.16 13.96 4.05
N LYS A 9 2.26 14.64 3.74
CA LYS A 9 2.40 15.42 2.50
C LYS A 9 2.70 14.46 1.35
N ALA A 10 1.67 13.73 0.94
CA ALA A 10 1.73 12.67 -0.05
C ALA A 10 0.44 12.61 -0.86
N THR A 11 0.46 11.89 -1.97
CA THR A 11 -0.79 11.48 -2.61
C THR A 11 -1.48 10.44 -1.72
N LEU A 12 -2.79 10.61 -1.49
CA LEU A 12 -3.56 9.72 -0.63
C LEU A 12 -4.57 8.93 -1.46
N PRO A 13 -4.92 7.68 -1.06
CA PRO A 13 -6.02 6.95 -1.67
C PRO A 13 -7.33 7.73 -1.58
N VAL A 14 -7.90 8.12 -2.72
CA VAL A 14 -9.20 8.83 -2.81
C VAL A 14 -10.37 7.91 -3.13
N TYR A 15 -10.09 6.65 -3.48
CA TYR A 15 -11.10 5.61 -3.71
C TYR A 15 -11.62 5.01 -2.40
N ASP A 16 -12.84 4.44 -2.43
CA ASP A 16 -13.38 3.74 -1.26
C ASP A 16 -12.70 2.38 -1.09
N ARG A 17 -11.80 2.31 -0.10
CA ARG A 17 -11.06 1.09 0.23
C ARG A 17 -11.97 -0.08 0.65
N ASN A 18 -13.17 0.20 1.16
CA ASN A 18 -14.10 -0.87 1.54
C ASN A 18 -14.76 -1.55 0.33
N ASN A 19 -14.68 -0.93 -0.86
CA ASN A 19 -15.19 -1.50 -2.10
C ASN A 19 -14.18 -2.45 -2.77
N LEU A 20 -12.92 -2.48 -2.33
CA LEU A 20 -11.94 -3.46 -2.79
C LEU A 20 -12.30 -4.85 -2.25
N ALA A 21 -12.31 -5.84 -3.15
CA ALA A 21 -12.38 -7.25 -2.78
C ALA A 21 -10.96 -7.84 -2.70
N PRO A 22 -10.63 -8.69 -1.71
CA PRO A 22 -9.33 -9.35 -1.65
C PRO A 22 -9.24 -10.44 -2.73
N ARG A 23 -8.81 -10.03 -3.93
CA ARG A 23 -8.74 -10.90 -5.13
C ARG A 23 -7.35 -11.48 -5.35
N ILE A 24 -6.32 -10.90 -4.73
CA ILE A 24 -4.92 -11.31 -4.86
C ILE A 24 -4.39 -11.69 -3.47
N VAL A 25 -3.71 -12.84 -3.39
CA VAL A 25 -2.85 -13.17 -2.23
C VAL A 25 -1.41 -13.01 -2.68
N HIS A 26 -0.66 -12.15 -1.99
CA HIS A 26 0.77 -11.97 -2.25
C HIS A 26 1.59 -12.62 -1.14
N LEU A 27 2.55 -13.46 -1.53
CA LEU A 27 3.45 -14.16 -0.61
C LEU A 27 4.82 -13.47 -0.61
N GLY A 28 5.17 -12.86 0.52
CA GLY A 28 6.41 -12.11 0.69
C GLY A 28 6.21 -10.60 0.60
N PHE A 29 5.64 -9.99 1.64
CA PHE A 29 5.39 -8.56 1.77
C PHE A 29 6.68 -7.73 1.97
N GLY A 30 7.52 -7.71 0.94
CA GLY A 30 8.80 -7.03 0.90
C GLY A 30 8.74 -5.59 0.37
N ALA A 31 9.87 -4.91 0.40
CA ALA A 31 10.00 -3.53 -0.10
C ALA A 31 9.70 -3.43 -1.60
N PHE A 32 10.17 -4.40 -2.40
CA PHE A 32 9.92 -4.43 -3.84
C PHE A 32 8.43 -4.53 -4.18
N HIS A 33 7.70 -5.41 -3.48
CA HIS A 33 6.27 -5.56 -3.72
C HIS A 33 5.52 -4.25 -3.48
N ARG A 34 5.77 -3.64 -2.31
CA ARG A 34 5.18 -2.35 -1.91
C ARG A 34 5.41 -1.24 -2.94
N ALA A 35 6.64 -1.13 -3.45
CA ALA A 35 7.04 -0.09 -4.38
C ALA A 35 6.78 -0.43 -5.87
N HIS A 36 6.25 -1.61 -6.16
CA HIS A 36 6.01 -2.05 -7.53
C HIS A 36 4.58 -2.55 -7.73
N GLN A 37 4.25 -3.82 -7.41
CA GLN A 37 2.91 -4.34 -7.70
C GLN A 37 1.82 -3.60 -6.90
N GLY A 38 2.11 -3.22 -5.65
CA GLY A 38 1.19 -2.43 -4.84
C GLY A 38 0.87 -1.06 -5.45
N VAL A 39 1.88 -0.37 -6.00
CA VAL A 39 1.69 0.92 -6.69
C VAL A 39 0.79 0.78 -7.92
N TYR A 40 1.02 -0.23 -8.76
CA TYR A 40 0.15 -0.46 -9.93
C TYR A 40 -1.30 -0.77 -9.52
N ALA A 41 -1.51 -1.53 -8.45
CA ALA A 41 -2.85 -1.81 -7.95
C ALA A 41 -3.55 -0.54 -7.42
N ASP A 42 -2.81 0.32 -6.73
CA ASP A 42 -3.32 1.61 -6.22
C ASP A 42 -3.69 2.58 -7.36
N ILE A 43 -2.88 2.64 -8.42
CA ILE A 43 -3.20 3.40 -9.65
C ILE A 43 -4.48 2.85 -10.29
N LEU A 44 -4.61 1.54 -10.44
CA LEU A 44 -5.81 0.91 -11.02
C LEU A 44 -7.07 1.17 -10.17
N ALA A 45 -6.96 1.15 -8.85
CA ALA A 45 -8.07 1.47 -7.95
C ALA A 45 -8.46 2.95 -8.06
N THR A 46 -7.47 3.85 -8.16
CA THR A 46 -7.66 5.30 -8.23
C THR A 46 -8.23 5.75 -9.58
N GLU A 47 -7.66 5.29 -10.69
CA GLU A 47 -7.89 5.86 -12.02
C GLU A 47 -8.81 4.98 -12.89
N HIS A 48 -8.95 3.70 -12.55
CA HIS A 48 -9.60 2.71 -13.42
C HIS A 48 -10.71 1.91 -12.72
N PHE A 49 -11.17 2.35 -11.55
CA PHE A 49 -12.27 1.74 -10.80
C PHE A 49 -12.07 0.24 -10.50
N SER A 50 -10.81 -0.20 -10.38
CA SER A 50 -10.49 -1.58 -10.02
C SER A 50 -10.97 -1.90 -8.61
N ASP A 51 -11.52 -3.09 -8.41
CA ASP A 51 -11.88 -3.65 -7.11
C ASP A 51 -10.90 -4.74 -6.64
N TRP A 52 -9.72 -4.83 -7.26
CA TRP A 52 -8.69 -5.84 -6.93
C TRP A 52 -7.83 -5.41 -5.75
N GLY A 53 -8.24 -5.82 -4.54
CA GLY A 53 -7.47 -5.71 -3.32
C GLY A 53 -6.58 -6.92 -3.03
N TYR A 54 -5.69 -6.74 -2.04
CA TYR A 54 -4.69 -7.71 -1.64
C TYR A 54 -4.94 -8.30 -0.25
N TYR A 55 -4.58 -9.56 -0.08
CA TYR A 55 -4.10 -10.11 1.18
C TYR A 55 -2.58 -10.26 1.13
N GLU A 56 -1.90 -9.58 2.04
CA GLU A 56 -0.45 -9.65 2.21
C GLU A 56 -0.06 -10.72 3.23
N VAL A 57 0.81 -11.65 2.84
CA VAL A 57 1.20 -12.79 3.68
C VAL A 57 2.72 -12.93 3.70
N ASN A 58 3.29 -13.00 4.90
CA ASN A 58 4.66 -13.46 5.11
C ASN A 58 4.65 -14.87 5.71
N LEU A 59 5.41 -15.78 5.12
CA LEU A 59 5.54 -17.17 5.61
C LEU A 59 6.76 -17.36 6.52
N ILE A 60 7.86 -16.65 6.24
CA ILE A 60 9.12 -16.75 6.97
C ILE A 60 9.72 -15.35 7.10
N GLY A 61 9.96 -14.89 8.33
CA GLY A 61 10.45 -13.55 8.61
C GLY A 61 9.44 -12.46 8.24
N GLY A 62 9.77 -11.21 8.50
CA GLY A 62 8.92 -10.09 8.12
C GLY A 62 7.70 -9.85 9.03
N GLU A 63 7.71 -10.42 10.24
CA GLU A 63 6.60 -10.33 11.21
C GLU A 63 6.35 -8.87 11.64
N GLN A 64 7.42 -8.11 11.86
CA GLN A 64 7.33 -6.71 12.27
C GLN A 64 6.61 -5.87 11.20
N GLN A 65 6.90 -6.08 9.92
CA GLN A 65 6.27 -5.34 8.82
C GLN A 65 4.75 -5.57 8.80
N ILE A 66 4.30 -6.82 9.05
CA ILE A 66 2.88 -7.13 9.12
C ILE A 66 2.26 -6.49 10.36
N ALA A 67 2.94 -6.54 11.51
CA ALA A 67 2.48 -5.91 12.74
C ALA A 67 2.36 -4.38 12.62
N ASP A 68 3.31 -3.72 11.95
CA ASP A 68 3.28 -2.28 11.70
C ASP A 68 2.07 -1.92 10.82
N LEU A 69 1.83 -2.68 9.74
CA LEU A 69 0.68 -2.47 8.85
C LEU A 69 -0.67 -2.58 9.57
N GLN A 70 -0.82 -3.58 10.43
CA GLN A 70 -2.06 -3.81 11.18
C GLN A 70 -2.40 -2.63 12.10
N GLN A 71 -1.40 -1.91 12.61
CA GLN A 71 -1.58 -0.74 13.48
C GLN A 71 -1.94 0.54 12.71
N GLN A 72 -1.72 0.55 11.40
CA GLN A 72 -1.92 1.72 10.53
C GLN A 72 -2.96 1.45 9.44
N ASP A 73 -3.99 0.66 9.77
CA ASP A 73 -5.11 0.33 8.88
C ASP A 73 -4.66 -0.20 7.52
N ASN A 74 -3.57 -0.98 7.50
CA ASN A 74 -2.92 -1.55 6.32
C ASN A 74 -2.46 -0.52 5.27
N LEU A 75 -2.32 0.76 5.63
CA LEU A 75 -1.72 1.77 4.76
C LEU A 75 -0.18 1.68 4.82
N TYR A 76 0.51 2.22 3.83
CA TYR A 76 1.96 2.46 3.85
C TYR A 76 2.30 3.56 2.83
N THR A 77 3.52 4.07 2.87
CA THR A 77 4.00 5.13 1.95
C THR A 77 5.08 4.60 1.02
N VAL A 78 5.03 4.99 -0.25
CA VAL A 78 6.11 4.81 -1.23
C VAL A 78 6.66 6.19 -1.56
N ALA A 79 7.96 6.40 -1.38
CA ALA A 79 8.62 7.65 -1.74
C ALA A 79 9.51 7.41 -2.95
N GLU A 80 9.26 8.15 -4.03
CA GLU A 80 10.07 8.12 -5.24
C GLU A 80 11.14 9.21 -5.16
N MET A 81 12.39 8.83 -5.40
CA MET A 81 13.52 9.76 -5.35
C MET A 81 14.37 9.60 -6.61
N SER A 82 14.69 10.72 -7.25
CA SER A 82 15.63 10.81 -8.37
C SER A 82 16.56 12.00 -8.16
N ALA A 83 17.50 12.21 -9.09
CA ALA A 83 18.38 13.38 -9.05
C ALA A 83 17.60 14.70 -9.21
N ASP A 84 16.49 14.67 -9.94
CA ASP A 84 15.72 15.86 -10.33
C ASP A 84 14.52 16.11 -9.42
N ALA A 85 14.01 15.07 -8.75
CA ALA A 85 12.76 15.17 -8.01
C ALA A 85 12.75 14.25 -6.79
N TRP A 86 12.00 14.72 -5.79
CA TRP A 86 11.61 13.92 -4.64
C TRP A 86 10.10 14.03 -4.45
N THR A 87 9.40 12.92 -4.65
CA THR A 87 7.93 12.83 -4.59
C THR A 87 7.52 11.72 -3.62
N VAL A 88 6.46 11.98 -2.86
CA VAL A 88 5.92 11.09 -1.82
C VAL A 88 4.42 10.98 -2.02
#